data_AF-A0A931K5K9-F1
#
_entry.id   AF-A0A931K5K9-F1
#
_cell.length_a   1.000
_cell.length_b   1.000
_cell.length_c   1.000
_cell.angle_alpha   90.00
_cell.angle_beta   90.00
_cell.angle_gamma   90.00
#
_symmetry.space_group_name_H-M   'P 1'
#
loop_
_entity.id
_entity.type
_entity.pdbx_description
1 polymer ?
#
loop_
_entity_poly.entity_id
_entity_poly.type
_entity_poly.pdbx_seq_one_letter_code
_entity_poly.pdbx_strand_id
1 'polypeptide(L)'
;MSFDSPARLTDRAVIAVTGEEARDFLQRVVTCPVADIADGELRAGALLTPQGKIIADFLIHGREDEVLIELPAGAAEALAKRLSMYKLRAKAEVRLADDLAITVGEGTPDPRCAALPARSIRPATEADSLTAGDAIQAETEIAAGVPAFGRDYGDTDVFPTDVNLDLFGGIGWKKGCFVGQEVVSRMKRRGTIRKRTVRLDFDGPAPAAGTDVMLGDTALGTITSSAGSHALAILRLDRLEDAREVESGGLTAKVVLPEGL
;
A
#
# COMPACT_ATOMS: atom_id res chain seq x y z
N MET A 1 -9.84 -11.58 -11.81
CA MET A 1 -9.52 -13.02 -11.61
C MET A 1 -9.64 -13.31 -10.13
N SER A 2 -10.13 -14.48 -9.73
CA SER A 2 -10.15 -14.92 -8.32
C SER A 2 -9.04 -15.94 -8.08
N PHE A 3 -8.59 -16.04 -6.83
CA PHE A 3 -7.74 -17.14 -6.41
C PHE A 3 -8.62 -18.36 -6.15
N ASP A 4 -8.45 -19.41 -6.95
CA ASP A 4 -9.19 -20.68 -6.78
C ASP A 4 -8.53 -21.58 -5.72
N SER A 5 -7.29 -21.26 -5.33
CA SER A 5 -6.51 -21.89 -4.27
C SER A 5 -5.51 -20.89 -3.69
N PRO A 6 -4.95 -21.15 -2.49
CA PRO A 6 -3.88 -20.33 -1.95
C PRO A 6 -2.69 -20.24 -2.91
N ALA A 7 -2.10 -19.05 -3.04
CA ALA A 7 -0.94 -18.78 -3.88
C ALA A 7 0.13 -18.02 -3.09
N ARG A 8 1.40 -18.22 -3.44
CA ARG A 8 2.52 -17.49 -2.83
C ARG A 8 2.78 -16.18 -3.56
N LEU A 9 3.00 -15.12 -2.80
CA LEU A 9 3.57 -13.88 -3.36
C LEU A 9 5.08 -13.95 -3.26
N THR A 10 5.76 -14.10 -4.40
CA THR A 10 7.23 -14.21 -4.47
C THR A 10 7.90 -12.84 -4.51
N ASP A 11 7.12 -11.80 -4.81
CA ASP A 11 7.58 -10.41 -4.81
C ASP A 11 7.49 -9.72 -3.42
N ARG A 12 7.04 -10.46 -2.39
CA ARG A 12 6.92 -9.98 -1.02
C ARG A 12 8.01 -10.55 -0.12
N ALA A 13 8.39 -9.77 0.87
CA ALA A 13 9.23 -10.20 1.98
C ALA A 13 8.55 -9.89 3.32
N VAL A 14 9.10 -10.49 4.38
CA VAL A 14 8.63 -10.32 5.76
C VAL A 14 9.77 -9.77 6.61
N ILE A 15 9.50 -8.70 7.36
CA ILE A 15 10.37 -8.23 8.45
C ILE A 15 9.68 -8.60 9.76
N ALA A 16 10.39 -9.30 10.64
CA ALA A 16 9.93 -9.56 12.00
C ALA A 16 10.47 -8.50 12.96
N VAL A 17 9.60 -7.96 13.81
CA VAL A 17 9.94 -7.04 14.89
C VAL A 17 9.51 -7.67 16.22
N THR A 18 10.49 -8.03 17.04
CA THR A 18 10.30 -8.77 18.30
C THR A 18 10.88 -8.01 19.49
N GLY A 19 10.54 -8.42 20.71
CA GLY A 19 11.06 -7.86 21.96
C GLY A 19 10.06 -7.03 22.75
N GLU A 20 10.35 -6.83 24.04
CA GLU A 20 9.45 -6.19 25.03
C GLU A 20 8.93 -4.81 24.59
N GLU A 21 9.72 -4.06 23.81
CA GLU A 21 9.36 -2.71 23.35
C GLU A 21 9.02 -2.64 21.85
N ALA A 22 8.84 -3.77 21.16
CA ALA A 22 8.61 -3.82 19.70
C ALA A 22 7.40 -3.00 19.26
N ARG A 23 6.25 -3.22 19.90
CA ARG A 23 4.99 -2.53 19.59
C ARG A 23 5.09 -1.04 19.88
N ASP A 24 5.66 -0.65 21.02
CA ASP A 24 5.87 0.75 21.40
C ASP A 24 6.88 1.48 20.50
N PHE A 25 7.90 0.78 20.04
CA PHE A 25 8.82 1.26 19.02
C PHE A 25 8.08 1.55 17.72
N LEU A 26 7.38 0.56 17.15
CA LEU A 26 6.63 0.73 15.90
C LEU A 26 5.54 1.81 16.04
N GLN A 27 4.84 1.83 17.18
CA GLN A 27 3.81 2.82 17.49
C GLN A 27 4.32 4.26 17.35
N ARG A 28 5.59 4.54 17.63
CA ARG A 28 6.19 5.89 17.51
C ARG A 28 6.76 6.19 16.12
N VAL A 29 6.80 5.20 15.24
CA VAL A 29 7.55 5.28 13.97
C VAL A 29 6.64 5.20 12.76
N VAL A 30 5.69 4.27 12.74
CA VAL A 30 4.84 4.01 11.57
C VAL A 30 3.51 4.77 11.65
N THR A 31 2.85 4.93 10.51
CA THR A 31 1.58 5.70 10.40
C THR A 31 0.40 5.02 11.08
N CYS A 32 0.32 3.69 11.05
CA CYS A 32 -0.81 2.94 11.60
C CYS A 32 -0.65 2.67 13.11
N PRO A 33 -1.74 2.47 13.86
CA PRO A 33 -1.65 2.03 15.24
C PRO A 33 -1.12 0.59 15.31
N VAL A 34 -0.17 0.33 16.22
CA VAL A 34 0.46 -0.98 16.44
C VAL A 34 0.38 -1.41 17.91
N ALA A 35 0.17 -0.47 18.84
CA ALA A 35 0.12 -0.77 20.27
C ALA A 35 -0.94 -1.84 20.63
N ASP A 36 -2.05 -1.87 19.90
CA ASP A 36 -3.22 -2.71 20.14
C ASP A 36 -3.51 -3.69 18.99
N ILE A 37 -2.56 -3.92 18.07
CA ILE A 37 -2.80 -4.88 16.98
C ILE A 37 -2.90 -6.30 17.56
N ALA A 38 -4.04 -6.96 17.40
CA ALA A 38 -4.29 -8.27 17.98
C ALA A 38 -3.63 -9.40 17.16
N ASP A 39 -3.52 -10.58 17.75
CA ASP A 39 -3.13 -11.79 17.02
C ASP A 39 -4.12 -12.05 15.85
N GLY A 40 -3.58 -12.29 14.65
CA GLY A 40 -4.36 -12.49 13.44
C GLY A 40 -4.94 -11.21 12.81
N GLU A 41 -4.72 -10.04 13.42
CA GLU A 41 -5.15 -8.76 12.85
C GLU A 41 -4.16 -8.25 11.79
N LEU A 42 -4.70 -7.59 10.77
CA LEU A 42 -3.96 -7.03 9.64
C LEU A 42 -4.28 -5.55 9.48
N ARG A 43 -3.24 -4.71 9.35
CA ARG A 43 -3.40 -3.25 9.16
C ARG A 43 -2.48 -2.74 8.06
N ALA A 44 -2.98 -1.85 7.20
CA ALA A 44 -2.12 -1.10 6.29
C ALA A 44 -1.31 -0.04 7.06
N GLY A 45 -0.13 0.31 6.58
CA GLY A 45 0.68 1.37 7.19
C GLY A 45 1.86 1.76 6.31
N ALA A 46 2.61 2.77 6.75
CA ALA A 46 3.82 3.20 6.09
C ALA A 46 4.84 3.73 7.10
N LEU A 47 6.10 3.73 6.69
CA LEU A 47 7.15 4.57 7.25
C LEU A 47 7.23 5.84 6.40
N LEU A 48 7.32 7.01 7.05
CA LEU A 48 7.43 8.29 6.35
C LEU A 48 8.78 8.95 6.58
N THR A 49 9.13 9.86 5.68
CA THR A 49 10.15 10.88 5.95
C THR A 49 9.63 11.89 6.99
N PRO A 50 10.51 12.66 7.65
CA PRO A 50 10.08 13.80 8.48
C PRO A 50 9.22 14.81 7.71
N GLN A 51 9.39 14.89 6.37
CA GLN A 51 8.60 15.73 5.47
C GLN A 51 7.26 15.10 5.09
N GLY A 52 6.92 13.92 5.62
CA GLY A 52 5.61 13.28 5.44
C GLY A 52 5.45 12.46 4.15
N LYS A 53 6.52 12.24 3.37
CA LYS A 53 6.47 11.40 2.17
C LYS A 53 6.68 9.93 2.53
N ILE A 54 6.08 9.02 1.76
CA ILE A 54 6.23 7.57 1.98
C ILE A 54 7.67 7.14 1.70
N ILE A 55 8.28 6.44 2.66
CA ILE A 55 9.53 5.71 2.48
C ILE A 55 9.26 4.31 1.95
N ALA A 56 8.31 3.63 2.58
CA ALA A 56 7.77 2.34 2.19
C ALA A 56 6.38 2.22 2.81
N ASP A 57 5.43 1.68 2.06
CA ASP A 57 4.18 1.17 2.60
C ASP A 57 4.31 -0.33 2.88
N PHE A 58 3.38 -0.85 3.68
CA PHE A 58 3.37 -2.24 4.09
C PHE A 58 2.01 -2.63 4.68
N LEU A 59 1.81 -3.93 4.82
CA LEU A 59 0.81 -4.50 5.72
C LEU A 59 1.52 -4.99 7.00
N ILE A 60 0.92 -4.71 8.15
CA ILE A 60 1.37 -5.18 9.45
C ILE A 60 0.44 -6.28 9.93
N HIS A 61 1.02 -7.44 10.24
CA HIS A 61 0.35 -8.57 10.86
C HIS A 61 0.67 -8.59 12.35
N GLY A 62 -0.36 -8.63 13.18
CA GLY A 62 -0.21 -8.85 14.61
C GLY A 62 -0.06 -10.34 14.91
N ARG A 63 0.95 -10.69 15.72
CA ARG A 63 1.08 -11.99 16.37
C ARG A 63 1.23 -11.81 17.87
N GLU A 64 0.95 -12.83 18.66
CA GLU A 64 1.05 -12.76 20.13
C GLU A 64 2.37 -12.12 20.60
N ASP A 65 3.52 -12.66 20.17
CA ASP A 65 4.85 -12.24 20.62
C ASP A 65 5.65 -11.38 19.64
N GLU A 66 5.13 -11.14 18.43
CA GLU A 66 5.84 -10.41 17.39
C GLU A 66 4.92 -9.56 16.52
N VAL A 67 5.53 -8.61 15.81
CA VAL A 67 4.86 -7.86 14.75
C VAL A 67 5.58 -8.14 13.44
N LEU A 68 4.83 -8.58 12.43
CA LEU A 68 5.39 -8.88 11.11
C LEU A 68 4.98 -7.80 10.12
N ILE A 69 5.94 -7.37 9.30
CA ILE A 69 5.74 -6.34 8.27
C ILE A 69 5.91 -7.00 6.90
N GLU A 70 4.82 -7.09 6.15
CA GLU A 70 4.76 -7.52 4.75
C GLU A 70 5.00 -6.32 3.83
N LEU A 71 5.95 -6.44 2.90
CA LEU A 71 6.28 -5.39 1.94
C LEU A 71 6.91 -5.95 0.66
N PRO A 72 7.05 -5.16 -0.42
CA PRO A 72 7.81 -5.58 -1.60
C PRO A 72 9.23 -5.99 -1.24
N ALA A 73 9.68 -7.14 -1.73
CA ALA A 73 10.99 -7.72 -1.39
C ALA A 73 12.16 -6.76 -1.69
N GLY A 74 12.08 -6.02 -2.80
CA GLY A 74 13.09 -5.03 -3.17
C GLY A 74 13.27 -3.86 -2.19
N ALA A 75 12.31 -3.63 -1.28
CA ALA A 75 12.38 -2.58 -0.26
C ALA A 75 12.75 -3.10 1.14
N ALA A 76 12.80 -4.43 1.34
CA ALA A 76 12.89 -5.06 2.66
C ALA A 76 14.18 -4.72 3.40
N GLU A 77 15.34 -4.90 2.77
CA GLU A 77 16.64 -4.60 3.38
C GLU A 77 16.76 -3.13 3.79
N ALA A 78 16.34 -2.22 2.89
CA ALA A 78 16.39 -0.79 3.13
C ALA A 78 15.47 -0.39 4.29
N LEU A 79 14.26 -0.94 4.37
CA LEU A 79 13.34 -0.68 5.46
C LEU A 79 13.85 -1.27 6.79
N ALA A 80 14.32 -2.52 6.80
CA ALA A 80 14.88 -3.16 7.99
C ALA A 80 16.04 -2.36 8.57
N LYS A 81 16.94 -1.86 7.71
CA LYS A 81 18.03 -0.96 8.11
C LYS A 81 17.52 0.36 8.69
N ARG A 82 16.53 1.00 8.07
CA ARG A 82 15.94 2.25 8.56
C ARG A 82 15.25 2.06 9.91
N LEU A 83 14.43 1.00 10.07
CA LEU A 83 13.81 0.65 11.33
C LEU A 83 14.86 0.37 12.42
N SER A 84 15.93 -0.35 12.08
CA SER A 84 17.03 -0.61 13.02
C SER A 84 17.70 0.67 13.53
N MET A 85 17.88 1.67 12.65
CA MET A 85 18.38 3.00 13.06
C MET A 85 17.38 3.74 13.95
N TYR A 86 16.08 3.62 13.68
CA TYR A 86 15.02 4.31 14.44
C TYR A 86 14.73 3.64 15.80
N LYS A 87 15.05 2.36 15.99
CA LYS A 87 14.83 1.68 17.28
C LYS A 87 15.67 2.28 18.40
N LEU A 88 16.81 2.90 18.07
CA LEU A 88 17.76 3.46 19.04
C LEU A 88 18.09 2.41 20.14
N ARG A 89 17.73 2.70 21.38
CA ARG A 89 17.95 1.83 22.55
C ARG A 89 16.75 0.97 22.93
N ALA A 90 15.66 1.02 22.16
CA ALA A 90 14.50 0.17 22.43
C ALA A 90 14.93 -1.30 22.42
N LYS A 91 14.42 -2.05 23.39
CA LYS A 91 14.47 -3.51 23.49
C LYS A 91 13.56 -4.15 22.44
N ALA A 92 13.93 -3.91 21.19
CA ALA A 92 13.31 -4.50 20.02
C ALA A 92 14.41 -5.02 19.10
N GLU A 93 14.15 -6.11 18.39
CA GLU A 93 14.96 -6.65 17.32
C GLU A 93 14.21 -6.50 16.00
N VAL A 94 14.93 -6.15 14.94
CA VAL A 94 14.39 -6.05 13.58
C VAL A 94 15.19 -6.99 12.72
N ARG A 95 14.55 -7.99 12.14
CA ARG A 95 15.21 -8.97 11.26
C ARG A 95 14.40 -9.21 9.99
N LEU A 96 15.10 -9.56 8.92
CA LEU A 96 14.45 -10.21 7.78
C LEU A 96 14.02 -11.61 8.21
N ALA A 97 12.79 -11.99 7.87
CA ALA A 97 12.21 -13.27 8.21
C ALA A 97 12.06 -14.14 6.96
N ASP A 98 13.20 -14.54 6.41
CA ASP A 98 13.29 -15.38 5.19
C ASP A 98 12.71 -16.79 5.42
N ASP A 99 12.50 -17.16 6.68
CA ASP A 99 11.80 -18.36 7.12
C ASP A 99 10.27 -18.28 6.93
N LEU A 100 9.73 -17.09 6.60
CA LEU A 100 8.30 -16.83 6.41
C LEU A 100 8.01 -16.37 4.98
N ALA A 101 6.83 -16.71 4.48
CA ALA A 101 6.35 -16.29 3.18
C ALA A 101 4.91 -15.79 3.24
N ILE A 102 4.60 -14.81 2.38
CA ILE A 102 3.26 -14.28 2.20
C ILE A 102 2.51 -15.12 1.18
N THR A 103 1.25 -15.39 1.51
CA THR A 103 0.31 -16.09 0.66
C THR A 103 -1.02 -15.36 0.61
N VAL A 104 -1.76 -15.60 -0.47
CA VAL A 104 -3.06 -14.98 -0.75
C VAL A 104 -4.11 -16.03 -1.06
N GLY A 105 -5.38 -15.66 -0.89
CA GLY A 105 -6.54 -16.53 -1.16
C GLY A 105 -7.11 -17.19 0.09
N GLU A 106 -6.44 -17.04 1.24
CA GLU A 106 -6.92 -17.48 2.55
C GLU A 106 -6.33 -16.62 3.67
N GLY A 107 -6.92 -16.71 4.88
CA GLY A 107 -6.46 -16.00 6.07
C GLY A 107 -7.24 -14.73 6.36
N THR A 108 -6.53 -13.67 6.72
CA THR A 108 -7.12 -12.41 7.20
C THR A 108 -7.51 -11.52 6.01
N PRO A 109 -8.74 -10.98 5.95
CA PRO A 109 -9.15 -10.06 4.89
C PRO A 109 -8.19 -8.86 4.75
N ASP A 110 -7.90 -8.46 3.51
CA ASP A 110 -7.05 -7.30 3.25
C ASP A 110 -7.76 -6.01 3.71
N PRO A 111 -7.15 -5.20 4.59
CA PRO A 111 -7.80 -4.02 5.16
C PRO A 111 -7.99 -2.89 4.15
N ARG A 112 -7.34 -2.94 2.99
CA ARG A 112 -7.36 -1.86 1.98
C ARG A 112 -8.63 -1.92 1.13
N CYS A 113 -9.10 -3.11 0.79
CA CYS A 113 -10.29 -3.30 -0.04
C CYS A 113 -10.82 -4.73 0.08
N ALA A 114 -12.13 -4.89 0.27
CA ALA A 114 -12.77 -6.20 0.39
C ALA A 114 -12.69 -7.07 -0.88
N ALA A 115 -12.40 -6.47 -2.05
CA ALA A 115 -12.21 -7.19 -3.30
C ALA A 115 -10.81 -7.83 -3.42
N LEU A 116 -9.86 -7.43 -2.57
CA LEU A 116 -8.53 -8.06 -2.53
C LEU A 116 -8.61 -9.41 -1.80
N PRO A 117 -7.79 -10.40 -2.22
CA PRO A 117 -7.76 -11.69 -1.55
C PRO A 117 -7.22 -11.54 -0.12
N ALA A 118 -7.74 -12.39 0.77
CA ALA A 118 -7.22 -12.52 2.12
C ALA A 118 -5.72 -12.86 2.11
N ARG A 119 -5.02 -12.42 3.15
CA ARG A 119 -3.58 -12.54 3.37
C ARG A 119 -3.29 -13.58 4.46
N SER A 120 -2.22 -14.34 4.28
CA SER A 120 -1.72 -15.27 5.28
C SER A 120 -0.19 -15.33 5.26
N ILE A 121 0.39 -15.60 6.43
CA ILE A 121 1.83 -15.84 6.61
C ILE A 121 2.03 -17.29 7.03
N ARG A 122 2.92 -18.00 6.34
CA ARG A 122 3.27 -19.39 6.67
C ARG A 122 4.78 -19.63 6.56
N PRO A 123 5.32 -20.75 7.07
CA PRO A 123 6.70 -21.13 6.85
C PRO A 123 7.03 -21.15 5.34
N ALA A 124 8.17 -20.57 4.96
CA ALA A 124 8.57 -20.46 3.56
C ALA A 124 8.61 -21.83 2.86
N THR A 125 9.07 -22.86 3.57
CA THR A 125 9.13 -24.25 3.09
C THR A 125 7.76 -24.83 2.72
N GLU A 126 6.68 -24.38 3.35
CA GLU A 126 5.31 -24.79 2.99
C GLU A 126 4.82 -24.00 1.77
N ALA A 127 5.12 -22.70 1.73
CA ALA A 127 4.73 -21.83 0.63
C ALA A 127 5.48 -22.13 -0.68
N ASP A 128 6.68 -22.70 -0.62
CA ASP A 128 7.47 -23.12 -1.80
C ASP A 128 6.72 -24.11 -2.72
N SER A 129 5.74 -24.84 -2.18
CA SER A 129 4.91 -25.79 -2.92
C SER A 129 3.69 -25.16 -3.63
N LEU A 130 3.39 -23.89 -3.33
CA LEU A 130 2.25 -23.17 -3.90
C LEU A 130 2.61 -22.52 -5.23
N THR A 131 1.59 -22.27 -6.05
CA THR A 131 1.74 -21.49 -7.29
C THR A 131 2.06 -20.03 -6.97
N ALA A 132 2.78 -19.37 -7.88
CA ALA A 132 3.04 -17.94 -7.77
C ALA A 132 1.76 -17.14 -8.08
N GLY A 133 1.43 -16.20 -7.20
CA GLY A 133 0.24 -15.35 -7.27
C GLY A 133 0.49 -13.92 -7.70
N ASP A 134 1.75 -13.53 -7.97
CA ASP A 134 2.17 -12.13 -8.13
C ASP A 134 1.39 -11.39 -9.23
N ALA A 135 1.27 -12.01 -10.41
CA ALA A 135 0.55 -11.41 -11.54
C ALA A 135 -0.95 -11.23 -11.23
N ILE A 136 -1.60 -12.28 -10.71
CA ILE A 136 -3.03 -12.24 -10.34
C ILE A 136 -3.27 -11.20 -9.25
N GLN A 137 -2.38 -11.12 -8.26
CA GLN A 137 -2.43 -10.12 -7.20
C GLN A 137 -2.32 -8.71 -7.77
N ALA A 138 -1.36 -8.45 -8.67
CA ALA A 138 -1.19 -7.15 -9.31
C ALA A 138 -2.42 -6.73 -10.13
N GLU A 139 -2.98 -7.65 -10.94
CA GLU A 139 -4.20 -7.38 -11.69
C GLU A 139 -5.40 -7.09 -10.78
N THR A 140 -5.51 -7.82 -9.67
CA THR A 140 -6.60 -7.63 -8.69
C THR A 140 -6.47 -6.29 -7.96
N GLU A 141 -5.25 -5.87 -7.62
CA GLU A 141 -4.97 -4.54 -7.06
C GLU A 141 -5.34 -3.41 -8.01
N ILE A 142 -4.96 -3.52 -9.28
CA ILE A 142 -5.30 -2.52 -10.31
C ILE A 142 -6.81 -2.43 -10.50
N ALA A 143 -7.49 -3.58 -10.61
CA ALA A 143 -8.94 -3.63 -10.70
C ALA A 143 -9.62 -3.11 -9.43
N ALA A 144 -9.02 -3.24 -8.25
CA ALA A 144 -9.56 -2.74 -6.99
C ALA A 144 -9.26 -1.26 -6.72
N GLY A 145 -8.47 -0.57 -7.55
CA GLY A 145 -8.08 0.82 -7.29
C GLY A 145 -6.98 0.96 -6.23
N VAL A 146 -6.21 -0.10 -5.95
CA VAL A 146 -5.21 -0.13 -4.87
C VAL A 146 -3.80 -0.04 -5.47
N PRO A 147 -3.10 1.10 -5.36
CA PRO A 147 -1.72 1.23 -5.84
C PRO A 147 -0.75 0.40 -4.99
N ALA A 148 0.33 -0.10 -5.60
CA ALA A 148 1.39 -0.81 -4.90
C ALA A 148 2.74 -0.09 -4.99
N PHE A 149 3.45 -0.03 -3.86
CA PHE A 149 4.82 0.47 -3.81
C PHE A 149 5.75 -0.38 -4.68
N GLY A 150 6.63 0.28 -5.44
CA GLY A 150 7.54 -0.32 -6.42
C GLY A 150 6.93 -0.51 -7.82
N ARG A 151 5.60 -0.59 -7.93
CA ARG A 151 4.88 -0.64 -9.22
C ARG A 151 4.33 0.73 -9.61
N ASP A 152 3.57 1.35 -8.72
CA ASP A 152 2.82 2.58 -8.99
C ASP A 152 3.54 3.85 -8.52
N TYR A 153 4.44 3.70 -7.54
CA TYR A 153 5.22 4.79 -6.94
C TYR A 153 6.41 4.24 -6.15
N GLY A 154 7.43 5.06 -5.88
CA GLY A 154 8.65 4.68 -5.16
C GLY A 154 8.94 5.47 -3.89
N ASP A 155 10.16 5.28 -3.36
CA ASP A 155 10.65 5.91 -2.13
C ASP A 155 10.67 7.44 -2.28
N THR A 156 9.97 8.12 -1.38
CA THR A 156 9.86 9.59 -1.30
C THR A 156 9.20 10.27 -2.51
N ASP A 157 8.44 9.54 -3.33
CA ASP A 157 7.74 10.11 -4.48
C ASP A 157 6.45 10.84 -4.06
N VAL A 158 5.70 10.22 -3.14
CA VAL A 158 4.30 10.58 -2.87
C VAL A 158 4.01 10.77 -1.38
N PHE A 159 2.92 11.48 -1.09
CA PHE A 159 2.34 11.55 0.25
C PHE A 159 1.34 10.40 0.48
N PRO A 160 1.07 10.00 1.73
CA PRO A 160 0.08 8.96 2.04
C PRO A 160 -1.29 9.16 1.40
N THR A 161 -1.76 10.41 1.34
CA THR A 161 -3.06 10.74 0.73
C THR A 161 -3.05 10.60 -0.79
N ASP A 162 -1.90 10.75 -1.44
CA ASP A 162 -1.81 10.62 -2.90
C ASP A 162 -2.10 9.18 -3.34
N VAL A 163 -1.86 8.20 -2.46
CA VAL A 163 -2.06 6.76 -2.72
C VAL A 163 -3.19 6.17 -1.86
N ASN A 164 -4.06 7.02 -1.34
CA ASN A 164 -5.26 6.65 -0.58
C ASN A 164 -5.00 5.89 0.73
N LEU A 165 -3.78 5.95 1.28
CA LEU A 165 -3.47 5.26 2.54
C LEU A 165 -4.34 5.76 3.71
N ASP A 166 -4.80 7.02 3.66
CA ASP A 166 -5.76 7.57 4.60
C ASP A 166 -7.16 6.94 4.51
N LEU A 167 -7.59 6.58 3.29
CA LEU A 167 -8.86 5.91 3.00
C LEU A 167 -8.78 4.41 3.31
N PHE A 168 -7.61 3.80 3.14
CA PHE A 168 -7.34 2.40 3.50
C PHE A 168 -7.10 2.18 5.00
N GLY A 169 -7.42 3.15 5.86
CA GLY A 169 -7.22 3.06 7.30
C GLY A 169 -5.75 3.03 7.76
N GLY A 170 -4.80 3.27 6.86
CA GLY A 170 -3.36 3.15 7.14
C GLY A 170 -2.75 4.32 7.93
N ILE A 171 -3.57 5.26 8.39
CA ILE A 171 -3.13 6.40 9.21
C ILE A 171 -3.92 6.44 10.52
N GLY A 172 -3.22 6.25 11.63
CA GLY A 172 -3.76 6.40 12.96
C GLY A 172 -3.97 7.88 13.30
N TRP A 173 -5.20 8.36 13.17
CA TRP A 173 -5.54 9.75 13.50
C TRP A 173 -5.67 10.01 15.01
N LYS A 174 -5.88 8.94 15.80
CA LYS A 174 -6.06 8.99 17.25
C LYS A 174 -4.86 8.46 18.04
N LYS A 175 -3.79 8.01 17.36
CA LYS A 175 -2.55 7.58 18.04
C LYS A 175 -1.65 8.76 18.38
N GLY A 176 -0.66 8.50 19.23
CA GLY A 176 0.41 9.44 19.54
C GLY A 176 1.30 9.77 18.34
N CYS A 177 2.39 10.51 18.59
CA CYS A 177 3.28 10.99 17.54
C CYS A 177 3.93 9.85 16.73
N PHE A 178 4.02 10.04 15.42
CA PHE A 178 4.81 9.21 14.52
C PHE A 178 5.62 10.08 13.53
N VAL A 179 6.61 9.48 12.86
CA VAL A 179 7.50 10.21 11.95
C VAL A 179 6.69 10.81 10.79
N GLY A 180 6.86 12.11 10.53
CA GLY A 180 6.16 12.82 9.45
C GLY A 180 4.70 13.18 9.73
N GLN A 181 4.17 12.88 10.93
CA GLN A 181 2.77 13.14 11.30
C GLN A 181 2.37 14.61 11.14
N GLU A 182 3.27 15.55 11.45
CA GLU A 182 2.95 16.98 11.40
C GLU A 182 2.47 17.42 10.01
N VAL A 183 3.17 16.98 8.96
CA VAL A 183 2.82 17.32 7.57
C VAL A 183 1.51 16.64 7.17
N VAL A 184 1.37 15.34 7.46
CA VAL A 184 0.17 14.55 7.14
C VAL A 184 -1.08 15.12 7.85
N SER A 185 -0.95 15.51 9.12
CA SER A 185 -2.03 16.11 9.91
C SER A 185 -2.43 17.49 9.37
N ARG A 186 -1.46 18.31 8.94
CA ARG A 186 -1.72 19.60 8.29
C ARG A 186 -2.45 19.41 6.96
N MET A 187 -2.04 18.43 6.15
CA MET A 187 -2.71 18.11 4.89
C MET A 187 -4.18 17.75 5.12
N LYS A 188 -4.48 16.85 6.06
CA LYS A 188 -5.88 16.49 6.40
C LYS A 188 -6.74 17.67 6.86
N ARG A 189 -6.18 18.57 7.67
CA ARG A 189 -6.94 19.65 8.34
C ARG A 189 -7.08 20.93 7.52
N ARG A 190 -6.08 21.25 6.70
CA ARG A 190 -5.95 22.57 6.06
C ARG A 190 -5.80 22.51 4.54
N GLY A 191 -5.50 21.33 3.98
CA GLY A 191 -5.28 21.17 2.55
C GLY A 191 -6.47 20.50 1.87
N THR A 192 -6.93 21.05 0.76
CA THR A 192 -7.63 20.23 -0.24
C THR A 192 -6.63 19.21 -0.75
N ILE A 193 -6.92 17.92 -0.60
CA ILE A 193 -6.10 16.85 -1.19
C ILE A 193 -6.27 16.96 -2.71
N ARG A 194 -5.26 17.49 -3.39
CA ARG A 194 -5.34 17.84 -4.82
C ARG A 194 -5.00 16.68 -5.73
N LYS A 195 -4.29 15.67 -5.24
CA LYS A 195 -3.81 14.55 -6.04
C LYS A 195 -4.17 13.24 -5.35
N ARG A 196 -4.69 12.28 -6.10
CA ARG A 196 -4.94 10.90 -5.64
C ARG A 196 -4.73 9.92 -6.79
N THR A 197 -4.37 8.70 -6.45
CA THR A 197 -4.53 7.55 -7.33
C THR A 197 -6.02 7.28 -7.49
N VAL A 198 -6.46 7.11 -8.73
CA VAL A 198 -7.82 6.72 -9.10
C VAL A 198 -7.76 5.55 -10.07
N ARG A 199 -8.87 4.79 -10.14
CA ARG A 199 -9.03 3.75 -11.15
C ARG A 199 -9.70 4.34 -12.38
N LEU A 200 -9.22 3.95 -13.56
CA LEU A 200 -9.80 4.26 -14.86
C LEU A 200 -10.29 2.96 -15.50
N ASP A 201 -11.56 2.95 -15.92
CA ASP A 201 -12.19 1.82 -16.59
C ASP A 201 -12.36 2.14 -18.09
N PHE A 202 -11.80 1.31 -18.96
CA PHE A 202 -11.84 1.46 -20.42
C PHE A 202 -12.79 0.44 -21.06
N ASP A 203 -13.36 0.77 -22.21
CA ASP A 203 -14.00 -0.21 -23.09
C ASP A 203 -12.93 -0.86 -24.00
N GLY A 204 -12.26 -1.86 -23.45
CA GLY A 204 -11.11 -2.53 -24.09
C GLY A 204 -9.82 -2.40 -23.28
N PRO A 205 -8.67 -2.84 -23.83
CA PRO A 205 -7.39 -2.81 -23.11
C PRO A 205 -6.98 -1.39 -22.71
N ALA A 206 -6.64 -1.22 -21.43
CA ALA A 206 -6.17 0.05 -20.91
C ALA A 206 -4.79 0.41 -21.49
N PRO A 207 -4.51 1.71 -21.75
CA PRO A 207 -3.19 2.15 -22.20
C PRO A 207 -2.09 1.84 -21.17
N ALA A 208 -0.86 1.72 -21.64
CA ALA A 208 0.28 1.37 -20.80
C ALA A 208 0.66 2.47 -19.79
N ALA A 209 1.39 2.06 -18.75
CA ALA A 209 2.00 2.98 -17.79
C ALA A 209 2.83 4.08 -18.48
N GLY A 210 2.77 5.29 -17.93
CA GLY A 210 3.39 6.50 -18.48
C GLY A 210 2.53 7.25 -19.50
N THR A 211 1.37 6.72 -19.92
CA THR A 211 0.45 7.44 -20.80
C THR A 211 -0.23 8.58 -20.06
N ASP A 212 -0.32 9.76 -20.70
CA ASP A 212 -0.98 10.94 -20.14
C ASP A 212 -2.50 10.76 -20.06
N VAL A 213 -3.08 11.27 -18.97
CA VAL A 213 -4.52 11.34 -18.74
C VAL A 213 -4.97 12.79 -18.83
N MET A 214 -5.94 13.03 -19.72
CA MET A 214 -6.37 14.35 -20.17
C MET A 214 -7.86 14.57 -19.94
N LEU A 215 -8.25 15.82 -19.73
CA LEU A 215 -9.64 16.30 -19.79
C LEU A 215 -9.68 17.45 -20.80
N GLY A 216 -10.12 17.15 -22.03
CA GLY A 216 -9.88 18.03 -23.17
C GLY A 216 -8.38 18.32 -23.32
N ASP A 217 -8.01 19.59 -23.37
CA ASP A 217 -6.60 20.02 -23.45
C ASP A 217 -5.87 20.04 -22.08
N THR A 218 -6.56 19.70 -20.98
CA THR A 218 -6.00 19.80 -19.63
C THR A 218 -5.37 18.48 -19.19
N ALA A 219 -4.05 18.49 -18.95
CA ALA A 219 -3.36 17.36 -18.34
C ALA A 219 -3.74 17.19 -16.85
N LEU A 220 -4.27 16.03 -16.51
CA LEU A 220 -4.66 15.63 -15.16
C LEU A 220 -3.59 14.81 -14.45
N GLY A 221 -2.84 13.99 -15.17
CA GLY A 221 -1.86 13.08 -14.60
C GLY A 221 -1.41 12.01 -15.58
N THR A 222 -0.92 10.88 -15.07
CA THR A 222 -0.43 9.76 -15.89
C THR A 222 -0.89 8.42 -15.33
N ILE A 223 -1.01 7.43 -16.21
CA ILE A 223 -1.22 6.03 -15.83
C ILE A 223 0.04 5.50 -15.13
N THR A 224 -0.12 4.89 -13.97
CA THR A 224 0.97 4.26 -13.20
C THR A 224 1.04 2.76 -13.46
N SER A 225 -0.11 2.10 -13.67
CA SER A 225 -0.18 0.67 -14.03
C SER A 225 -1.49 0.34 -14.74
N SER A 226 -1.50 -0.77 -15.48
CA SER A 226 -2.64 -1.19 -16.31
C SER A 226 -2.76 -2.72 -16.33
N ALA A 227 -3.99 -3.22 -16.27
CA ALA A 227 -4.33 -4.64 -16.35
C ALA A 227 -5.70 -4.85 -16.99
N GLY A 228 -5.74 -5.56 -18.12
CA GLY A 228 -6.98 -5.74 -18.88
C GLY A 228 -7.58 -4.38 -19.26
N SER A 229 -8.82 -4.14 -18.86
CA SER A 229 -9.55 -2.88 -19.08
C SER A 229 -9.42 -1.85 -17.97
N HIS A 230 -8.57 -2.09 -16.97
CA HIS A 230 -8.40 -1.22 -15.82
C HIS A 230 -7.00 -0.59 -15.83
N ALA A 231 -6.92 0.66 -15.38
CA ALA A 231 -5.66 1.30 -15.06
C ALA A 231 -5.74 2.05 -13.74
N LEU A 232 -4.59 2.18 -13.06
CA LEU A 232 -4.40 3.16 -12.01
C LEU A 232 -3.73 4.39 -12.60
N ALA A 233 -4.20 5.56 -12.20
CA ALA A 233 -3.60 6.82 -12.61
C ALA A 233 -3.52 7.78 -11.42
N ILE A 234 -2.45 8.57 -11.35
CA ILE A 234 -2.29 9.57 -10.31
C ILE A 234 -2.77 10.92 -10.84
N LEU A 235 -3.99 11.33 -10.45
CA LEU A 235 -4.66 12.48 -11.04
C LEU A 235 -4.75 13.68 -10.11
N ARG A 236 -4.69 14.87 -10.71
CA ARG A 236 -5.04 16.15 -10.10
C ARG A 236 -6.57 16.28 -9.98
N LEU A 237 -7.12 15.87 -8.84
CA LEU A 237 -8.55 15.96 -8.54
C LEU A 237 -9.08 17.39 -8.56
N ASP A 238 -8.25 18.37 -8.21
CA ASP A 238 -8.61 19.79 -8.29
C ASP A 238 -8.82 20.28 -9.72
N ARG A 239 -8.39 19.52 -10.73
CA ARG A 239 -8.62 19.78 -12.16
C ARG A 239 -9.61 18.83 -12.81
N LEU A 240 -9.97 17.74 -12.12
CA LEU A 240 -10.98 16.80 -12.59
C LEU A 240 -12.39 17.38 -12.48
N GLU A 241 -12.60 18.32 -11.54
CA GLU A 241 -13.91 18.93 -11.26
C GLU A 241 -14.98 17.84 -11.03
N ASP A 242 -16.10 17.90 -11.73
CA ASP A 242 -17.18 16.91 -11.67
C ASP A 242 -17.14 15.92 -12.85
N ALA A 243 -16.08 15.95 -13.67
CA ALA A 243 -15.95 15.03 -14.79
C ALA A 243 -15.94 13.57 -14.31
N ARG A 244 -16.59 12.71 -15.09
CA ARG A 244 -16.64 11.26 -14.85
C ARG A 244 -15.98 10.46 -15.95
N GLU A 245 -15.49 11.15 -16.98
CA GLU A 245 -14.78 10.60 -18.12
C GLU A 245 -13.55 11.44 -18.41
N VAL A 246 -12.49 10.76 -18.84
CA VAL A 246 -11.19 11.34 -19.21
C VAL A 246 -10.68 10.63 -20.46
N GLU A 247 -9.68 11.20 -21.12
CA GLU A 247 -9.03 10.61 -22.27
C GLU A 247 -7.60 10.18 -21.93
N SER A 248 -7.17 9.04 -22.45
CA SER A 248 -5.78 8.57 -22.33
C SER A 248 -5.46 7.66 -23.51
N GLY A 249 -4.34 7.89 -24.17
CA GLY A 249 -3.92 7.08 -25.33
C GLY A 249 -4.92 7.05 -26.49
N GLY A 250 -5.72 8.11 -26.64
CA GLY A 250 -6.80 8.19 -27.65
C GLY A 250 -8.07 7.39 -27.32
N LEU A 251 -8.17 6.87 -26.09
CA LEU A 251 -9.35 6.15 -25.59
C LEU A 251 -10.03 6.94 -24.49
N THR A 252 -11.36 6.87 -24.45
CA THR A 252 -12.16 7.37 -23.32
C THR A 252 -12.13 6.36 -22.17
N ALA A 253 -11.98 6.87 -20.95
CA ALA A 253 -12.02 6.07 -19.73
C ALA A 253 -13.02 6.67 -18.74
N LYS A 254 -13.79 5.82 -18.07
CA LYS A 254 -14.60 6.22 -16.93
C LYS A 254 -13.72 6.34 -15.69
N VAL A 255 -13.86 7.45 -14.97
CA VAL A 255 -13.17 7.68 -13.70
C VAL A 255 -13.94 7.02 -12.56
N VAL A 256 -13.25 6.16 -11.80
CA VAL A 256 -13.76 5.54 -10.58
C VAL A 256 -12.98 6.09 -9.39
N LEU A 257 -13.65 6.96 -8.64
CA LEU A 257 -13.07 7.59 -7.45
C LEU A 257 -12.97 6.56 -6.31
N PRO A 258 -11.94 6.68 -5.44
CA PRO A 258 -11.82 5.83 -4.25
C PRO A 258 -13.06 5.95 -3.36
N GLU A 259 -13.45 4.83 -2.74
CA GLU A 259 -14.53 4.85 -1.74
C GLU A 259 -14.16 5.76 -0.55
N GLY A 260 -15.14 6.52 -0.05
CA GLY A 260 -14.96 7.42 1.08
C GLY A 260 -14.42 8.81 0.75
N LEU A 261 -14.30 9.16 -0.54
CA LEU A 261 -14.06 10.54 -1.00
C LEU A 261 -15.34 11.38 -1.01
#